data_AF-G3LJI8-F1
#
_entry.id   AF-G3LJI8-F1
#
_cell.length_a   1.000
_cell.length_b   1.000
_cell.length_c   1.000
_cell.angle_alpha   90.00
_cell.angle_beta   90.00
_cell.angle_gamma   90.00
#
_symmetry.space_group_name_H-M   'P 1'
#
loop_
_entity.id
_entity.type
_entity.pdbx_description
1 polymer ?
#
loop_
_entity_poly.entity_id
_entity_poly.type
_entity_poly.pdbx_seq_one_letter_code
_entity_poly.pdbx_strand_id
1 'polypeptide(L)'
;RNFDAVDQILRLIRYRNVRCRESLFIALIQHYGKAGSVDKAVDVFHKMTSFDCVRTIQSLNTLINVLVDNSELEKAKSFFDGAKDLRLRPNSVSFNILIKGFLDKCDWEAACKVFDEMLEMEVQPSVVTYNSLIGFLCRNNDLGKAKSLLEDMFQKRIRPNAVTFGLLMKGLCCKGD
;
A
#
# COMPACT_ATOMS: atom_id res chain seq x y z
N ARG A 1 -21.15 15.24 2.74
CA ARG A 1 -20.50 14.55 3.88
C ARG A 1 -20.17 15.60 4.93
N ASN A 2 -20.47 15.38 6.22
CA ASN A 2 -20.33 16.41 7.26
C ASN A 2 -18.96 16.36 7.93
N PHE A 3 -17.93 16.88 7.25
CA PHE A 3 -16.56 16.90 7.79
C PHE A 3 -16.40 17.89 8.94
N ASP A 4 -17.20 18.95 8.97
CA ASP A 4 -17.16 19.95 10.04
C ASP A 4 -17.55 19.33 11.39
N ALA A 5 -18.51 18.40 11.40
CA ALA A 5 -18.86 17.64 12.59
C ALA A 5 -17.70 16.75 13.08
N VAL A 6 -16.94 16.14 12.18
CA VAL A 6 -15.74 15.34 12.55
C VAL A 6 -14.69 16.24 13.19
N ASP A 7 -14.42 17.41 12.62
CA ASP A 7 -13.45 18.36 13.17
C ASP A 7 -13.90 18.92 14.54
N GLN A 8 -15.20 19.15 14.74
CA GLN A 8 -15.76 19.52 16.04
C GLN A 8 -15.58 18.42 17.08
N ILE A 9 -15.83 17.15 16.71
CA ILE A 9 -15.61 16.00 17.59
C ILE A 9 -14.13 15.87 17.95
N LEU A 10 -13.22 16.01 16.99
CA LEU A 10 -11.77 15.98 17.24
C LEU A 10 -11.35 17.12 18.19
N ARG A 11 -11.90 18.33 18.04
CA ARG A 11 -11.67 19.43 18.99
C ARG A 11 -12.17 19.09 20.39
N LEU A 12 -13.33 18.46 20.51
CA LEU A 12 -13.89 18.06 21.80
C LEU A 12 -13.04 16.97 22.47
N ILE A 13 -12.62 15.94 21.73
CA ILE A 13 -11.72 14.88 22.21
C ILE A 13 -10.44 15.51 22.78
N ARG A 14 -9.87 16.47 22.06
CA ARG A 14 -8.68 17.21 22.50
C ARG A 14 -8.94 18.03 23.76
N TYR A 15 -10.00 18.84 23.77
CA TYR A 15 -10.36 19.70 24.90
C TYR A 15 -10.63 18.90 26.18
N ARG A 16 -11.22 17.71 26.04
CA ARG A 16 -11.52 16.80 27.16
C ARG A 16 -10.37 15.85 27.50
N ASN A 17 -9.23 15.95 26.80
CA ASN A 17 -8.06 15.09 26.94
C ASN A 17 -8.39 13.59 26.86
N VAL A 18 -9.30 13.22 25.95
CA VAL A 18 -9.73 11.83 25.77
C VAL A 18 -8.68 11.08 24.95
N ARG A 19 -8.10 10.03 25.54
CA ARG A 19 -7.12 9.18 24.85
C ARG A 19 -7.80 8.27 23.83
N CYS A 20 -7.50 8.48 22.56
CA CYS A 20 -8.04 7.67 21.47
C CYS A 20 -7.06 6.57 21.03
N ARG A 21 -7.62 5.41 20.65
CA ARG A 21 -6.85 4.32 20.04
C ARG A 21 -6.49 4.67 18.61
N GLU A 22 -5.39 4.10 18.13
CA GLU A 22 -4.92 4.23 16.74
C GLU A 22 -6.02 3.87 15.71
N SER A 23 -6.85 2.87 16.03
CA SER A 23 -7.94 2.41 15.18
C SER A 23 -8.95 3.49 14.81
N LEU A 24 -9.20 4.47 15.70
CA LEU A 24 -10.05 5.62 15.39
C LEU A 24 -9.45 6.45 14.26
N PHE A 25 -8.16 6.78 14.36
CA PHE A 25 -7.48 7.60 13.36
C PHE A 25 -7.32 6.88 12.04
N ILE A 26 -7.02 5.57 12.06
CA ILE A 26 -7.02 4.71 10.86
C ILE A 26 -8.39 4.77 10.17
N ALA A 27 -9.48 4.62 10.93
CA ALA A 27 -10.83 4.71 10.37
C ALA A 27 -11.12 6.09 9.77
N LEU A 28 -10.66 7.18 10.40
CA LEU A 28 -10.78 8.53 9.87
C LEU A 28 -9.98 8.74 8.58
N ILE A 29 -8.72 8.28 8.54
CA ILE A 29 -7.85 8.31 7.34
C ILE A 29 -8.54 7.58 6.18
N GLN A 30 -9.05 6.37 6.42
CA GLN A 30 -9.81 5.61 5.42
C GLN A 30 -11.09 6.32 5.00
N HIS A 31 -11.83 6.94 5.92
CA HIS A 31 -13.07 7.64 5.61
C HIS A 31 -12.82 8.87 4.72
N TYR A 32 -11.80 9.67 5.05
CA TYR A 32 -11.38 10.82 4.25
C TYR A 32 -10.87 10.37 2.87
N GLY A 33 -10.10 9.27 2.81
CA GLY A 33 -9.67 8.65 1.56
C GLY A 33 -10.82 8.23 0.66
N LYS A 34 -11.82 7.52 1.20
CA LYS A 34 -13.07 7.17 0.46
C LYS A 34 -13.89 8.40 0.05
N ALA A 35 -13.56 9.58 0.54
CA ALA A 35 -14.20 10.84 0.20
C ALA A 35 -13.47 11.67 -0.83
N GLY A 36 -12.30 11.22 -1.31
CA GLY A 36 -11.40 12.02 -2.13
C GLY A 36 -10.73 13.17 -1.36
N SER A 37 -10.95 13.29 -0.05
CA SER A 37 -10.39 14.36 0.78
C SER A 37 -9.01 13.96 1.32
N VAL A 38 -8.07 13.75 0.41
CA VAL A 38 -6.75 13.19 0.71
C VAL A 38 -5.96 14.08 1.67
N ASP A 39 -5.99 15.40 1.49
CA ASP A 39 -5.25 16.32 2.37
C ASP A 39 -5.78 16.26 3.81
N LYS A 40 -7.07 16.01 4.01
CA LYS A 40 -7.64 15.77 5.35
C LYS A 40 -7.15 14.45 5.95
N ALA A 41 -6.97 13.41 5.14
CA ALA A 41 -6.41 12.15 5.59
C ALA A 41 -4.95 12.32 6.07
N VAL A 42 -4.15 13.08 5.32
CA VAL A 42 -2.78 13.48 5.69
C VAL A 42 -2.77 14.29 6.99
N ASP A 43 -3.65 15.29 7.10
CA ASP A 43 -3.82 16.11 8.29
C ASP A 43 -4.12 15.27 9.54
N VAL A 44 -5.03 14.30 9.43
CA VAL A 44 -5.37 13.38 10.53
C VAL A 44 -4.14 12.60 10.97
N PHE A 45 -3.37 12.04 10.04
CA PHE A 45 -2.16 11.28 10.34
C PHE A 45 -1.13 12.12 11.10
N HIS A 46 -0.89 13.38 10.69
CA HIS A 46 0.01 14.27 11.40
C HIS A 46 -0.51 14.65 12.79
N LYS A 47 -1.83 14.89 12.91
CA LYS A 47 -2.44 15.30 14.19
C LYS A 47 -2.50 14.18 15.23
N MET A 48 -2.30 12.90 14.87
CA MET A 48 -2.34 11.77 15.82
C MET A 48 -1.48 12.01 17.07
N THR A 49 -0.30 12.58 16.92
CA THR A 49 0.62 12.86 18.04
C THR A 49 0.08 13.91 19.01
N SER A 50 -0.75 14.85 18.53
CA SER A 50 -1.41 15.85 19.38
C SER A 50 -2.55 15.29 20.24
N PHE A 51 -2.94 14.03 20.01
CA PHE A 51 -3.92 13.27 20.79
C PHE A 51 -3.26 12.17 21.63
N ASP A 52 -1.95 12.28 21.90
CA ASP A 52 -1.14 11.25 22.58
C ASP A 52 -1.25 9.85 21.93
N CYS A 53 -1.50 9.83 20.61
CA CYS A 53 -1.60 8.61 19.82
C CYS A 53 -0.31 8.43 19.01
N VAL A 54 0.40 7.35 19.30
CA VAL A 54 1.64 7.00 18.58
C VAL A 54 1.29 6.45 17.20
N ARG A 55 1.95 6.97 16.18
CA ARG A 55 1.85 6.44 14.80
C ARG A 55 2.59 5.10 14.73
N THR A 56 1.98 4.11 14.10
CA THR A 56 2.64 2.84 13.78
C THR A 56 2.74 2.63 12.27
N ILE A 57 3.46 1.59 11.85
CA ILE A 57 3.50 1.18 10.45
C ILE A 57 2.11 0.88 9.88
N GLN A 58 1.14 0.49 10.72
CA GLN A 58 -0.24 0.27 10.30
C GLN A 58 -0.92 1.57 9.88
N SER A 59 -0.84 2.64 10.70
CA SER A 59 -1.37 3.95 10.33
C SER A 59 -0.68 4.53 9.09
N LEU A 60 0.65 4.35 8.95
CA LEU A 60 1.40 4.79 7.77
C LEU A 60 0.95 4.04 6.51
N ASN A 61 0.90 2.70 6.55
CA ASN A 61 0.44 1.89 5.41
C ASN A 61 -1.00 2.21 5.03
N THR A 62 -1.85 2.54 6.01
CA THR A 62 -3.22 2.99 5.75
C THR A 62 -3.24 4.30 4.97
N LEU A 63 -2.41 5.27 5.37
CA LEU A 63 -2.29 6.55 4.66
C LEU A 63 -1.74 6.36 3.24
N ILE A 64 -0.64 5.61 3.09
CA ILE A 64 -0.03 5.33 1.78
C ILE A 64 -1.04 4.64 0.86
N ASN A 65 -1.80 3.65 1.36
CA ASN A 65 -2.83 3.00 0.57
C ASN A 65 -3.94 3.97 0.14
N VAL A 66 -4.38 4.87 1.04
CA VAL A 66 -5.35 5.93 0.70
C VAL A 66 -4.81 6.85 -0.39
N LEU A 67 -3.53 7.22 -0.34
CA LEU A 67 -2.89 8.06 -1.35
C LEU A 67 -2.84 7.36 -2.71
N VAL A 68 -2.42 6.08 -2.73
CA VAL A 68 -2.41 5.26 -3.95
C VAL A 68 -3.81 5.12 -4.55
N ASP A 69 -4.82 4.77 -3.75
CA ASP A 69 -6.20 4.60 -4.21
C ASP A 69 -6.81 5.91 -4.76
N ASN A 70 -6.27 7.08 -4.38
CA ASN A 70 -6.67 8.39 -4.89
C ASN A 70 -5.71 8.94 -5.96
N SER A 71 -4.87 8.09 -6.58
CA SER A 71 -3.92 8.45 -7.64
C SER A 71 -2.78 9.40 -7.24
N GLU A 72 -2.61 9.68 -5.96
CA GLU A 72 -1.61 10.58 -5.35
C GLU A 72 -0.29 9.86 -5.07
N LEU A 73 0.28 9.24 -6.13
CA LEU A 73 1.41 8.30 -6.02
C LEU A 73 2.71 8.98 -5.58
N GLU A 74 2.95 10.23 -6.00
CA GLU A 74 4.12 11.01 -5.56
C GLU A 74 4.07 11.29 -4.06
N LYS A 75 2.90 11.69 -3.54
CA LYS A 75 2.70 11.85 -2.09
C LYS A 75 2.88 10.50 -1.38
N ALA A 76 2.36 9.41 -1.95
CA ALA A 76 2.52 8.08 -1.38
C ALA A 76 4.00 7.66 -1.26
N LYS A 77 4.80 7.88 -2.30
CA LYS A 77 6.25 7.61 -2.31
C LYS A 77 6.97 8.52 -1.31
N SER A 78 6.63 9.80 -1.24
CA SER A 78 7.19 10.73 -0.24
C SER A 78 6.94 10.28 1.21
N PHE A 79 5.73 9.82 1.53
CA PHE A 79 5.43 9.25 2.86
C PHE A 79 6.17 7.95 3.14
N PHE A 80 6.37 7.13 2.11
CA PHE A 80 7.14 5.90 2.21
C PHE A 80 8.63 6.18 2.47
N ASP A 81 9.24 7.06 1.69
CA ASP A 81 10.66 7.42 1.81
C ASP A 81 10.94 8.14 3.15
N GLY A 82 9.99 8.98 3.59
CA GLY A 82 10.04 9.67 4.88
C GLY A 82 9.73 8.78 6.11
N ALA A 83 9.45 7.48 5.93
CA ALA A 83 9.12 6.59 7.06
C ALA A 83 10.23 6.52 8.11
N LYS A 84 11.49 6.58 7.67
CA LYS A 84 12.67 6.55 8.56
C LYS A 84 12.71 7.75 9.50
N ASP A 85 12.36 8.95 9.02
CA ASP A 85 12.31 10.17 9.83
C ASP A 85 11.19 10.09 10.88
N LEU A 86 10.14 9.31 10.59
CA LEU A 86 9.08 8.97 11.53
C LEU A 86 9.45 7.81 12.47
N ARG A 87 10.67 7.27 12.37
CA ARG A 87 11.14 6.06 13.08
C ARG A 87 10.26 4.82 12.80
N LEU A 88 9.66 4.77 11.62
CA LEU A 88 8.87 3.63 11.14
C LEU A 88 9.67 2.87 10.09
N ARG A 89 9.66 1.53 10.18
CA ARG A 89 10.32 0.67 9.19
C ARG A 89 9.28 0.12 8.20
N PRO A 90 9.36 0.47 6.89
CA PRO A 90 8.56 -0.17 5.87
C PRO A 90 8.67 -1.69 5.91
N ASN A 91 7.55 -2.37 5.68
CA ASN A 91 7.47 -3.82 5.66
C ASN A 91 6.86 -4.31 4.33
N SER A 92 6.69 -5.63 4.20
CA SER A 92 6.13 -6.25 2.98
C SER A 92 4.80 -5.61 2.54
N VAL A 93 3.95 -5.18 3.48
CA VAL A 93 2.69 -4.50 3.17
C VAL A 93 2.95 -3.11 2.56
N SER A 94 3.89 -2.34 3.13
CA SER A 94 4.26 -1.00 2.63
C SER A 94 4.72 -1.05 1.17
N PHE A 95 5.63 -1.99 0.86
CA PHE A 95 6.13 -2.19 -0.50
C PHE A 95 5.04 -2.69 -1.45
N ASN A 96 4.21 -3.64 -1.02
CA ASN A 96 3.10 -4.15 -1.84
C ASN A 96 2.10 -3.06 -2.25
N ILE A 97 1.83 -2.10 -1.36
CA ILE A 97 0.96 -0.96 -1.67
C ILE A 97 1.55 -0.13 -2.81
N LEU A 98 2.83 0.22 -2.74
CA LEU A 98 3.50 1.00 -3.79
C LEU A 98 3.61 0.23 -5.11
N ILE A 99 4.04 -1.04 -5.06
CA ILE A 99 4.12 -1.91 -6.25
C ILE A 99 2.75 -1.96 -6.93
N LYS A 100 1.68 -2.24 -6.18
CA LYS A 100 0.32 -2.21 -6.73
C LYS A 100 0.00 -0.86 -7.38
N GLY A 101 0.30 0.25 -6.70
CA GLY A 101 0.04 1.59 -7.22
C GLY A 101 0.74 1.90 -8.55
N PHE A 102 2.00 1.51 -8.71
CA PHE A 102 2.73 1.67 -9.97
C PHE A 102 2.18 0.76 -11.07
N LEU A 103 1.86 -0.51 -10.74
CA LEU A 103 1.27 -1.45 -11.70
C LEU A 103 -0.12 -0.99 -12.18
N ASP A 104 -0.93 -0.40 -11.32
CA ASP A 104 -2.25 0.15 -11.68
C ASP A 104 -2.11 1.36 -12.62
N LYS A 105 -0.99 2.10 -12.58
CA LYS A 105 -0.63 3.15 -13.54
C LYS A 105 0.11 2.62 -14.79
N CYS A 106 0.24 1.30 -14.94
CA CYS A 106 1.01 0.66 -16.01
C CYS A 106 2.51 1.02 -16.04
N ASP A 107 3.05 1.47 -14.90
CA ASP A 107 4.48 1.78 -14.76
C ASP A 107 5.23 0.55 -14.21
N TRP A 108 5.58 -0.35 -15.13
CA TRP A 108 6.31 -1.58 -14.82
C TRP A 108 7.71 -1.30 -14.25
N GLU A 109 8.41 -0.29 -14.80
CA GLU A 109 9.78 0.01 -14.40
C GLU A 109 9.83 0.53 -12.96
N ALA A 110 8.94 1.43 -12.58
CA ALA A 110 8.86 1.90 -11.20
C ALA A 110 8.44 0.78 -10.24
N ALA A 111 7.52 -0.11 -10.64
CA ALA A 111 7.15 -1.27 -9.83
C ALA A 111 8.36 -2.21 -9.60
N CYS A 112 9.18 -2.46 -10.62
CA CYS A 112 10.43 -3.22 -10.49
C CYS A 112 11.42 -2.54 -9.55
N LYS A 113 11.63 -1.22 -9.68
CA LYS A 113 12.51 -0.46 -8.78
C LYS A 113 12.10 -0.59 -7.31
N VAL A 114 10.79 -0.53 -7.02
CA VAL A 114 10.26 -0.72 -5.67
C VAL A 114 10.45 -2.17 -5.19
N PHE A 115 10.34 -3.15 -6.08
CA PHE A 115 10.63 -4.56 -5.76
C PHE A 115 12.13 -4.78 -5.48
N ASP A 116 13.03 -4.14 -6.24
CA ASP A 116 14.47 -4.23 -6.01
C ASP A 116 14.85 -3.55 -4.68
N GLU A 117 14.31 -2.36 -4.40
CA GLU A 117 14.46 -1.66 -3.11
C GLU A 117 13.99 -2.54 -1.94
N MET A 118 12.90 -3.30 -2.13
CA MET A 118 12.40 -4.26 -1.14
C MET A 118 13.44 -5.33 -0.80
N LEU A 119 14.13 -5.86 -1.81
CA LEU A 119 15.18 -6.87 -1.65
C LEU A 119 16.43 -6.28 -1.01
N GLU A 120 16.86 -5.08 -1.44
CA GLU A 120 18.00 -4.36 -0.88
C GLU A 120 17.83 -4.04 0.61
N MET A 121 16.59 -3.74 1.03
CA MET A 121 16.23 -3.52 2.43
C MET A 121 16.00 -4.81 3.23
N GLU A 122 16.29 -5.96 2.63
CA GLU A 122 16.12 -7.31 3.19
C GLU A 122 14.68 -7.59 3.64
N VAL A 123 13.69 -6.94 3.00
CA VAL A 123 12.28 -7.19 3.26
C VAL A 123 11.83 -8.32 2.35
N GLN A 124 11.43 -9.45 2.93
CA GLN A 124 11.04 -10.62 2.13
C GLN A 124 9.77 -10.36 1.32
N PRO A 125 9.81 -10.56 -0.02
CA PRO A 125 8.62 -10.60 -0.84
C PRO A 125 7.62 -11.63 -0.33
N SER A 126 6.34 -11.30 -0.46
CA SER A 126 5.24 -12.19 -0.08
C SER A 126 4.61 -12.81 -1.33
N VAL A 127 3.76 -13.82 -1.14
CA VAL A 127 2.91 -14.34 -2.23
C VAL A 127 2.06 -13.23 -2.87
N VAL A 128 1.67 -12.21 -2.11
CA VAL A 128 0.93 -11.05 -2.63
C VAL A 128 1.79 -10.21 -3.57
N THR A 129 3.07 -10.02 -3.23
CA THR A 129 4.04 -9.29 -4.06
C THR A 129 4.15 -9.92 -5.46
N TYR A 130 4.39 -11.23 -5.51
CA TYR A 130 4.49 -11.96 -6.77
C TYR A 130 3.18 -12.01 -7.53
N ASN A 131 2.06 -12.24 -6.85
CA ASN A 131 0.76 -12.28 -7.51
C ASN A 131 0.42 -10.95 -8.19
N SER A 132 0.80 -9.81 -7.60
CA SER A 132 0.64 -8.49 -8.24
C SER A 132 1.47 -8.39 -9.53
N LEU A 133 2.75 -8.73 -9.49
CA LEU A 133 3.65 -8.67 -10.65
C LEU A 133 3.25 -9.66 -11.75
N ILE A 134 3.01 -10.93 -11.40
CA ILE A 134 2.56 -11.99 -12.32
C ILE A 134 1.23 -11.59 -12.96
N GLY A 135 0.27 -11.10 -12.16
CA GLY A 135 -1.03 -10.67 -12.66
C GLY A 135 -0.93 -9.52 -13.64
N PHE A 136 -0.03 -8.55 -13.39
CA PHE A 136 0.26 -7.49 -14.35
C PHE A 136 0.83 -8.02 -15.66
N LEU A 137 1.86 -8.87 -15.60
CA LEU A 137 2.49 -9.43 -16.81
C LEU A 137 1.52 -10.27 -17.63
N CYS A 138 0.67 -11.09 -16.97
CA CYS A 138 -0.36 -11.87 -17.65
C CYS A 138 -1.37 -10.98 -18.37
N ARG A 139 -1.80 -9.87 -17.76
CA ARG A 139 -2.70 -8.89 -18.40
C ARG A 139 -2.06 -8.18 -19.60
N ASN A 140 -0.74 -8.02 -19.59
CA ASN A 140 0.03 -7.40 -20.65
C ASN A 140 0.67 -8.42 -21.63
N ASN A 141 0.21 -9.67 -21.62
CA ASN A 141 0.64 -10.74 -22.52
C ASN A 141 2.14 -11.13 -22.44
N ASP A 142 2.85 -10.74 -21.37
CA ASP A 142 4.24 -11.14 -21.12
C ASP A 142 4.30 -12.40 -20.24
N LEU A 143 3.79 -13.50 -20.81
CA LEU A 143 3.75 -14.80 -20.12
C LEU A 143 5.15 -15.38 -19.86
N GLY A 144 6.16 -14.95 -20.62
CA GLY A 144 7.55 -15.35 -20.42
C GLY A 144 8.04 -14.88 -19.06
N LYS A 145 7.99 -13.56 -18.81
CA LYS A 145 8.37 -13.00 -17.51
C LYS A 145 7.46 -13.49 -16.38
N ALA A 146 6.17 -13.70 -16.64
CA ALA A 146 5.26 -14.21 -15.62
C ALA A 146 5.67 -15.61 -15.13
N LYS A 147 6.13 -16.49 -16.03
CA LYS A 147 6.68 -17.81 -15.67
C LYS A 147 8.02 -17.70 -14.95
N SER A 148 8.91 -16.80 -15.37
CA SER A 148 10.17 -16.56 -14.66
C SER A 148 9.95 -16.09 -13.21
N LEU A 149 8.94 -15.26 -12.95
CA LEU A 149 8.57 -14.88 -11.59
C LEU A 149 8.03 -16.06 -10.77
N LEU A 150 7.29 -16.99 -11.38
CA LEU A 150 6.87 -18.22 -10.71
C LEU A 150 8.08 -19.10 -10.33
N GLU A 151 9.07 -19.20 -11.21
CA GLU A 151 10.32 -19.93 -10.92
C GLU A 151 11.10 -19.28 -9.78
N ASP A 152 11.19 -17.95 -9.76
CA ASP A 152 11.83 -17.18 -8.68
C ASP A 152 11.13 -17.40 -7.32
N MET A 153 9.79 -17.50 -7.30
CA MET A 153 9.05 -17.89 -6.08
C MET A 153 9.53 -19.24 -5.53
N PHE A 154 9.70 -20.25 -6.39
CA PHE A 154 10.19 -21.56 -5.97
C PHE A 154 11.62 -21.50 -5.44
N GLN A 155 12.51 -20.78 -6.12
CA GLN A 155 13.89 -20.59 -5.71
C GLN A 155 13.99 -19.93 -4.33
N LYS A 156 13.14 -18.93 -4.07
CA LYS A 156 13.07 -18.23 -2.78
C LYS A 156 12.19 -18.94 -1.73
N ARG A 157 11.69 -20.15 -2.03
CA ARG A 157 10.82 -20.96 -1.15
C ARG A 157 9.52 -20.24 -0.73
N ILE A 158 9.03 -19.34 -1.57
CA ILE A 158 7.74 -18.67 -1.39
C ILE A 158 6.69 -19.52 -2.11
N ARG A 159 5.81 -20.16 -1.35
CA ARG A 159 4.83 -21.12 -1.90
C ARG A 159 3.78 -20.39 -2.76
N PRO A 160 3.70 -20.66 -4.09
CA PRO A 160 2.61 -20.19 -4.93
C PRO A 160 1.27 -20.74 -4.43
N ASN A 161 0.19 -19.99 -4.64
CA ASN A 161 -1.15 -20.40 -4.22
C ASN A 161 -2.14 -20.45 -5.40
N ALA A 162 -3.40 -20.78 -5.10
CA ALA A 162 -4.46 -20.86 -6.11
C ALA A 162 -4.60 -19.56 -6.93
N VAL A 163 -4.36 -18.40 -6.32
CA VAL A 163 -4.38 -17.11 -7.02
C VAL A 163 -3.23 -17.04 -8.03
N THR A 164 -2.02 -17.45 -7.66
CA THR A 164 -0.85 -17.45 -8.57
C THR A 164 -1.13 -18.26 -9.84
N PHE A 165 -1.59 -19.50 -9.69
CA PHE A 165 -1.89 -20.36 -10.83
C PHE A 165 -3.12 -19.89 -11.62
N GLY A 166 -4.15 -19.36 -10.94
CA GLY A 166 -5.31 -18.77 -11.60
C GLY A 166 -4.95 -17.59 -12.50
N LEU A 167 -4.01 -16.73 -12.09
CA LEU A 167 -3.50 -15.63 -12.92
C LEU A 167 -2.80 -16.13 -14.19
N LEU A 168 -1.92 -17.13 -14.05
CA LEU A 168 -1.18 -17.72 -15.17
C LEU A 168 -2.11 -18.44 -16.15
N MET A 169 -3.05 -19.25 -15.65
CA MET A 169 -4.06 -19.92 -16.49
C MET A 169 -4.90 -18.91 -17.25
N LYS A 170 -5.38 -17.85 -16.57
CA LYS A 170 -6.12 -16.78 -17.22
C LYS A 170 -5.30 -16.12 -18.35
N GLY A 171 -4.03 -15.80 -18.08
CA GLY A 171 -3.13 -15.23 -19.09
C GLY A 171 -2.92 -16.15 -20.30
N LEU A 172 -2.80 -17.46 -20.08
CA LEU A 172 -2.68 -18.45 -21.15
C LEU A 172 -3.96 -18.58 -21.99
N CYS A 173 -5.14 -18.62 -21.34
CA CYS A 173 -6.42 -18.73 -22.04
C CYS A 173 -6.75 -17.50 -22.88
N CYS A 174 -6.34 -16.29 -22.45
CA CYS A 174 -6.53 -15.08 -23.23
C CYS A 174 -5.56 -14.97 -24.43
N LYS A 175 -4.60 -15.89 -24.58
CA LYS A 175 -3.64 -15.94 -25.68
C LYS A 175 -3.95 -17.01 -26.74
N GLY A 176 -4.97 -17.84 -26.53
CA GLY A 176 -5.56 -18.62 -27.63
C GLY A 176 -6.70 -17.78 -28.23
N ASP A 177 -6.68 -17.30 -29.47
CA ASP A 177 -5.91 -17.66 -30.67
C ASP A 177 -5.12 -16.48 -31.25
#